data_AF-A0A7R9V3F8-F1
#
_entry.id   AF-A0A7R9V3F8-F1
#
_cell.length_a   1.000
_cell.length_b   1.000
_cell.length_c   1.000
_cell.angle_alpha   90.00
_cell.angle_beta   90.00
_cell.angle_gamma   90.00
#
_symmetry.space_group_name_H-M   'P 1'
#
loop_
_entity.id
_entity.type
_entity.pdbx_description
1 polymer ?
#
loop_
_entity_poly.entity_id
_entity_poly.type
_entity_poly.pdbx_seq_one_letter_code
_entity_poly.pdbx_strand_id
1 'polypeptide(L)'
;LLRGARFDHAGAHAAAIDKLVSRVRDALTSMAPHTVRGADAAGFLRDLGFDAEAVSLPFVPPRVSDVRCIGGYAVRALAAPRLGVDVAVVMPEACLYKKAHLNYRYHARR
;
A
#
# COMPACT_ATOMS: atom_id res chain seq x y z
N LEU A 1 5.22 30.29 15.38
CA LEU A 1 4.80 28.88 15.48
C LEU A 1 5.21 28.05 14.25
N LEU A 2 4.82 28.41 13.02
CA LEU A 2 5.06 27.58 11.82
C LEU A 2 6.54 27.35 11.42
N ARG A 3 7.46 28.27 11.70
CA ARG A 3 8.87 28.11 11.30
C ARG A 3 9.57 26.91 11.98
N GLY A 4 9.26 26.66 13.25
CA GLY A 4 9.89 25.58 14.02
C GLY A 4 9.26 24.20 13.78
N ALA A 5 8.08 24.14 13.17
CA ALA A 5 7.36 22.90 12.91
C ALA A 5 7.45 22.43 11.46
N ARG A 6 7.98 23.25 10.54
CA ARG A 6 7.95 22.97 9.10
C ARG A 6 8.93 21.86 8.73
N PHE A 7 8.44 20.85 8.00
CA PHE A 7 9.31 19.88 7.35
C PHE A 7 9.94 20.48 6.07
N ASP A 8 11.24 20.25 5.88
CA ASP A 8 11.96 20.65 4.67
C ASP A 8 11.76 19.61 3.57
N HIS A 9 10.90 19.95 2.60
CA HIS A 9 10.56 19.09 1.47
C HIS A 9 11.59 19.18 0.31
N ALA A 10 12.65 19.98 0.46
CA ALA A 10 13.74 20.08 -0.51
C ALA A 10 15.08 19.55 0.02
N GLY A 11 15.15 19.26 1.32
CA GLY A 11 16.36 18.82 1.99
C GLY A 11 16.68 17.33 1.83
N ALA A 12 17.78 16.92 2.45
CA ALA A 12 18.28 15.54 2.39
C ALA A 12 17.27 14.49 2.87
N HIS A 13 16.44 14.81 3.87
CA HIS A 13 15.41 13.90 4.37
C HIS A 13 14.31 13.64 3.32
N ALA A 14 13.85 14.67 2.60
CA ALA A 14 12.88 14.52 1.52
C ALA A 14 13.47 13.66 0.39
N ALA A 15 14.71 13.93 -0.03
CA ALA A 15 15.41 13.11 -1.02
C ALA A 15 15.55 11.64 -0.60
N ALA A 16 15.82 11.38 0.69
CA ALA A 16 15.91 10.03 1.24
C ALA A 16 14.54 9.32 1.23
N ILE A 17 13.45 10.03 1.57
CA ILE A 17 12.08 9.52 1.49
C ILE A 17 11.73 9.18 0.04
N ASP A 18 11.97 10.09 -0.89
CA ASP A 18 11.67 9.88 -2.31
C ASP A 18 12.42 8.68 -2.88
N LYS A 19 13.70 8.53 -2.49
CA LYS A 19 14.51 7.36 -2.87
C LYS A 19 13.95 6.06 -2.28
N LEU A 20 13.53 6.07 -1.01
CA LEU A 20 12.92 4.90 -0.36
C LEU A 20 11.61 4.52 -1.06
N VAL A 21 10.73 5.49 -1.31
CA VAL A 21 9.45 5.27 -2.00
C VAL A 21 9.68 4.73 -3.41
N SER A 22 10.68 5.25 -4.14
CA SER A 22 11.02 4.69 -5.45
C SER A 22 11.47 3.24 -5.36
N ARG A 23 12.30 2.87 -4.37
CA ARG A 23 12.73 1.48 -4.18
C ARG A 23 11.56 0.54 -3.86
N VAL A 24 10.62 0.99 -3.02
CA VAL A 24 9.40 0.22 -2.71
C VAL A 24 8.55 0.03 -3.96
N ARG A 25 8.36 1.10 -4.74
CA ARG A 25 7.66 1.03 -6.03
C ARG A 25 8.33 0.05 -6.98
N ASP A 26 9.64 0.18 -7.21
CA ASP A 26 10.39 -0.68 -8.12
C ASP A 26 10.31 -2.16 -7.70
N ALA A 27 10.40 -2.43 -6.39
CA ALA A 27 10.21 -3.76 -5.84
C ALA A 27 8.81 -4.31 -6.10
N LEU A 28 7.75 -3.54 -5.79
CA LEU A 28 6.37 -3.98 -6.00
C LEU A 28 6.03 -4.21 -7.48
N THR A 29 6.51 -3.32 -8.37
CA THR A 29 6.20 -3.41 -9.80
C THR A 29 7.02 -4.47 -10.55
N SER A 30 8.12 -4.95 -9.97
CA SER A 30 8.97 -6.00 -10.56
C SER A 30 8.58 -7.42 -10.13
N MET A 31 7.64 -7.57 -9.19
CA MET A 31 7.14 -8.87 -8.77
C MET A 31 6.42 -9.59 -9.92
N ALA A 32 6.70 -10.87 -10.10
CA ALA A 32 5.95 -11.69 -11.04
C ALA A 32 4.52 -11.94 -10.52
N PRO A 33 3.51 -11.99 -11.41
CA PRO A 33 2.19 -12.48 -11.05
C PRO A 33 2.28 -13.89 -10.44
N HIS A 34 1.56 -14.13 -9.36
CA HIS A 34 1.54 -15.41 -8.68
C HIS A 34 0.25 -15.58 -7.87
N THR A 35 0.10 -16.73 -7.23
CA THR A 35 -1.03 -17.02 -6.35
C THR A 35 -0.58 -16.93 -4.90
N VAL A 36 -1.31 -16.18 -4.08
CA VAL A 36 -1.11 -16.04 -2.64
C VAL A 36 -2.04 -17.01 -1.92
N ARG A 37 -1.49 -17.79 -0.98
CA ARG A 37 -2.27 -18.74 -0.19
C ARG A 37 -2.86 -18.02 1.01
N GLY A 38 -4.10 -18.31 1.36
CA GLY A 38 -4.73 -17.73 2.54
C GLY A 38 -4.03 -18.12 3.84
N ALA A 39 -3.35 -19.26 3.87
CA ALA A 39 -2.49 -19.70 4.98
C ALA A 39 -1.46 -18.62 5.40
N ASP A 40 -0.96 -17.82 4.46
CA ASP A 40 0.05 -16.78 4.73
C ASP A 40 -0.54 -15.59 5.54
N ALA A 41 -1.88 -15.46 5.60
CA ALA A 41 -2.62 -14.45 6.36
C ALA A 41 -3.78 -15.05 7.19
N ALA A 42 -3.60 -16.28 7.69
CA ALA A 42 -4.70 -17.09 8.20
C ALA A 42 -5.47 -16.47 9.38
N GLY A 43 -4.78 -15.73 10.27
CA GLY A 43 -5.43 -15.03 11.38
C GLY A 43 -6.44 -14.00 10.90
N PHE A 44 -6.00 -13.11 10.01
CA PHE A 44 -6.84 -12.07 9.42
C PHE A 44 -8.03 -12.64 8.64
N LEU A 45 -7.80 -13.70 7.84
CA LEU A 45 -8.89 -14.34 7.10
C LEU A 45 -9.93 -14.99 8.01
N ARG A 46 -9.51 -15.62 9.11
CA ARG A 46 -10.42 -16.17 10.11
C ARG A 46 -11.23 -15.08 10.82
N ASP A 47 -10.61 -13.95 11.14
CA ASP A 47 -11.31 -12.80 11.73
C ASP A 47 -12.39 -12.22 10.79
N LEU A 48 -12.20 -12.37 9.48
CA LEU A 48 -13.19 -12.03 8.46
C LEU A 48 -14.22 -13.14 8.19
N GLY A 49 -14.13 -14.30 8.86
CA GLY A 49 -15.04 -15.43 8.71
C GLY A 49 -14.74 -16.36 7.54
N PHE A 50 -13.51 -16.36 7.01
CA PHE A 50 -13.09 -17.24 5.93
C PHE A 50 -12.30 -18.45 6.44
N ASP A 51 -12.41 -19.56 5.71
CA ASP A 51 -11.47 -20.67 5.83
C ASP A 51 -10.16 -20.33 5.09
N ALA A 52 -9.10 -20.09 5.84
CA ALA A 52 -7.80 -19.65 5.30
C ALA A 52 -7.17 -20.69 4.36
N GLU A 53 -7.42 -21.99 4.58
CA GLU A 53 -6.87 -23.06 3.73
C GLU A 53 -7.61 -23.18 2.39
N ALA A 54 -8.88 -22.75 2.35
CA ALA A 54 -9.68 -22.70 1.13
C ALA A 54 -9.47 -21.41 0.31
N VAL A 55 -8.78 -20.40 0.85
CA VAL A 55 -8.55 -19.13 0.18
C VAL A 55 -7.28 -19.20 -0.68
N SER A 56 -7.44 -18.87 -1.95
CA SER A 56 -6.36 -18.75 -2.92
C SER A 56 -6.63 -17.53 -3.80
N LEU A 57 -5.70 -16.57 -3.79
CA LEU A 57 -5.91 -15.24 -4.35
C LEU A 57 -4.86 -14.93 -5.43
N PRO A 58 -5.25 -14.42 -6.61
CA PRO A 58 -4.29 -13.94 -7.59
C PRO A 58 -3.64 -12.65 -7.10
N PHE A 59 -2.32 -12.60 -7.17
CA PHE A 59 -1.54 -11.38 -7.09
C PHE A 59 -1.10 -10.95 -8.48
N VAL A 60 -1.38 -9.70 -8.82
CA VAL A 60 -0.87 -9.02 -10.00
C VAL A 60 -0.13 -7.78 -9.52
N PRO A 61 1.10 -7.53 -9.99
CA PRO A 61 1.85 -6.34 -9.58
C PRO A 61 1.09 -5.05 -9.96
N PRO A 62 1.13 -4.01 -9.12
CA PRO A 62 0.55 -2.71 -9.47
C PRO A 62 1.30 -2.08 -10.65
N ARG A 63 0.67 -1.13 -11.35
CA ARG A 63 1.41 -0.29 -12.31
C ARG A 63 2.27 0.71 -11.54
N VAL A 64 3.30 1.24 -12.19
CA VAL A 64 4.15 2.30 -11.63
C VAL A 64 3.34 3.52 -11.18
N SER A 65 2.29 3.89 -11.93
CA SER A 65 1.38 4.99 -11.60
C SER A 65 0.49 4.74 -10.38
N ASP A 66 0.34 3.47 -10.00
CA ASP A 66 -0.52 3.00 -8.91
C ASP A 66 0.22 2.94 -7.57
N VAL A 67 1.53 3.23 -7.54
CA VAL A 67 2.35 3.35 -6.33
C VAL A 67 2.84 4.79 -6.19
N ARG A 68 2.28 5.55 -5.24
CA ARG A 68 2.55 6.98 -5.09
C ARG A 68 2.41 7.48 -3.66
N CYS A 69 3.18 8.51 -3.31
CA CYS A 69 2.94 9.27 -2.09
C CYS A 69 1.57 9.96 -2.16
N ILE A 70 0.85 9.92 -1.05
CA ILE A 70 -0.39 10.69 -0.82
C ILE A 70 -0.27 11.45 0.50
N GLY A 71 -1.34 12.12 0.91
CA GLY A 71 -1.41 12.79 2.21
C GLY A 71 -0.47 14.00 2.32
N GLY A 72 -0.11 14.34 3.56
CA GLY A 72 0.60 15.57 3.90
C GLY A 72 1.96 15.72 3.20
N TYR A 73 2.70 14.63 3.00
CA TYR A 73 3.97 14.66 2.26
C TYR A 73 3.76 15.07 0.80
N ALA A 74 2.79 14.48 0.12
CA ALA A 74 2.52 14.74 -1.30
C ALA A 74 2.09 16.19 -1.56
N VAL A 75 1.34 16.80 -0.63
CA VAL A 75 0.90 18.20 -0.72
C VAL A 75 1.84 19.20 -0.02
N ARG A 76 3.02 18.74 0.42
CA ARG A 76 4.04 19.55 1.10
C ARG A 76 3.57 20.23 2.40
N ALA A 77 2.68 19.57 3.12
CA ALA A 77 2.04 20.05 4.35
C ALA A 77 2.49 19.31 5.61
N LEU A 78 3.61 18.57 5.57
CA LEU A 78 4.13 17.92 6.79
C LEU A 78 4.63 18.92 7.82
N ALA A 79 4.24 18.66 9.08
CA ALA A 79 4.66 19.42 10.23
C ALA A 79 5.00 18.52 11.43
N ALA A 80 6.05 18.88 12.17
CA ALA A 80 6.46 18.25 13.42
C ALA A 80 5.41 18.44 14.53
N PRO A 81 5.40 17.61 15.60
CA PRO A 81 6.36 16.55 15.92
C PRO A 81 6.05 15.19 15.26
N ARG A 82 4.85 15.00 14.69
CA ARG A 82 4.44 13.72 14.10
C ARG A 82 4.56 13.80 12.59
N LEU A 83 5.61 13.17 12.08
CA LEU A 83 5.83 13.03 10.64
C LEU A 83 5.33 11.65 10.19
N GLY A 84 4.53 11.62 9.13
CA GLY A 84 4.04 10.39 8.51
C GLY A 84 4.05 10.56 6.99
N VAL A 85 4.50 9.54 6.27
CA VAL A 85 4.48 9.52 4.81
C VAL A 85 3.53 8.41 4.39
N ASP A 86 2.44 8.78 3.74
CA ASP A 86 1.45 7.84 3.25
C ASP A 86 1.82 7.43 1.83
N VAL A 87 1.96 6.12 1.57
CA VAL A 87 2.19 5.57 0.23
C VAL A 87 0.98 4.75 -0.17
N ALA A 88 0.26 5.22 -1.18
CA ALA A 88 -0.83 4.47 -1.78
C ALA A 88 -0.27 3.41 -2.74
N VAL A 89 -0.76 2.17 -2.60
CA VAL A 89 -0.56 1.08 -3.55
C VAL A 89 -1.95 0.65 -4.02
N VAL A 90 -2.29 0.96 -5.27
CA VAL A 90 -3.60 0.62 -5.83
C VAL A 90 -3.58 -0.81 -6.36
N MET A 91 -4.47 -1.64 -5.83
CA MET A 91 -4.65 -3.03 -6.26
C MET A 91 -5.19 -3.08 -7.70
N PRO A 92 -4.57 -3.86 -8.61
CA PRO A 92 -5.09 -4.03 -9.97
C PRO A 92 -6.49 -4.65 -10.00
N GLU A 93 -7.33 -4.21 -10.94
CA GLU A 93 -8.69 -4.75 -11.13
C GLU A 93 -8.68 -6.27 -11.41
N ALA A 94 -7.63 -6.79 -12.04
CA ALA A 94 -7.43 -8.21 -12.27
C ALA A 94 -7.37 -9.06 -10.98
N CYS A 95 -7.09 -8.43 -9.82
CA CYS A 95 -7.13 -9.09 -8.51
C CYS A 95 -8.56 -9.14 -7.93
N LEU A 96 -9.53 -8.48 -8.56
CA LEU A 96 -10.90 -8.35 -8.11
C LEU A 96 -11.85 -9.11 -9.03
N TYR A 97 -12.99 -9.48 -8.47
CA TYR A 97 -14.11 -10.03 -9.23
C TYR A 97 -15.35 -9.18 -8.93
N LYS A 98 -16.35 -9.17 -9.82
CA LYS A 98 -17.48 -8.22 -9.77
C LYS A 98 -18.21 -8.11 -8.42
N LYS A 99 -18.26 -9.20 -7.65
CA LYS A 99 -18.93 -9.27 -6.34
C LYS A 99 -17.94 -9.23 -5.16
N ALA A 100 -16.76 -8.63 -5.32
CA ALA A 100 -15.76 -8.46 -4.26
C ALA A 100 -16.26 -7.60 -3.10
N HIS A 101 -17.16 -6.65 -3.37
CA HIS A 101 -17.75 -5.79 -2.35
C HIS A 101 -18.70 -6.50 -1.37
N LEU A 102 -19.10 -7.75 -1.63
CA LEU A 102 -19.99 -8.51 -0.75
C LEU A 102 -19.20 -9.34 0.26
N ASN A 103 -19.77 -9.52 1.46
CA ASN A 103 -19.32 -10.48 2.47
C ASN A 103 -17.82 -10.39 2.80
N TYR A 104 -17.28 -9.17 2.95
CA TYR A 104 -15.86 -8.91 3.26
C TYR A 104 -14.84 -9.47 2.26
N ARG A 105 -15.28 -9.93 1.08
CA ARG A 105 -14.40 -10.61 0.12
C ARG A 105 -13.36 -9.67 -0.52
N TYR A 106 -13.61 -8.36 -0.53
CA TYR A 106 -12.62 -7.34 -0.87
C TYR A 106 -11.57 -7.21 0.24
N HIS A 107 -12.01 -7.19 1.50
CA HIS A 107 -11.10 -7.09 2.65
C HIS A 107 -10.20 -8.32 2.76
N ALA A 108 -10.71 -9.51 2.49
CA ALA A 108 -9.90 -10.73 2.41
C ALA A 108 -8.81 -10.68 1.31
N ARG A 109 -8.91 -9.76 0.34
CA ARG A 109 -7.97 -9.57 -0.78
C ARG A 109 -7.00 -8.41 -0.59
N ARG A 110 -7.34 -7.45 0.26
CA ARG A 110 -6.59 -6.21 0.50
C ARG A 110 -5.55 -6.42 1.58
#